data_AF-A0A9W8LHG0-F1
#
_entry.id   AF-A0A9W8LHG0-F1
#
_cell.length_a   1.000
_cell.length_b   1.000
_cell.length_c   1.000
_cell.angle_alpha   90.00
_cell.angle_beta   90.00
_cell.angle_gamma   90.00
#
_symmetry.space_group_name_H-M   'P 1'
#
loop_
_entity.id
_entity.type
_entity.pdbx_description
1 polymer ?
#
loop_
_entity_poly.entity_id
_entity_poly.type
_entity_poly.pdbx_seq_one_letter_code
_entity_poly.pdbx_strand_id
1 'polypeptide(L)'
;MTVYQVVSIARGGTAIEVWVSPEVYKQVSHLRSTLDAGFEAVSTIELHALFLEHCAQHDNAAAVAVLKAMCREHGIPDTDIHVVIQQHGLDEDAAQRVLRAYYRLWS
;
A
#
# COMPACT_ATOMS: atom_id res chain seq x y z
N MET A 1 1.80 -24.19 -5.08
CA MET A 1 2.69 -23.06 -4.72
C MET A 1 2.22 -21.85 -5.50
N THR A 2 1.74 -20.81 -4.82
CA THR A 2 1.38 -19.55 -5.48
C THR A 2 2.67 -18.78 -5.73
N VAL A 3 3.02 -18.56 -7.00
CA VAL A 3 4.18 -17.75 -7.38
C VAL A 3 3.78 -16.29 -7.25
N TYR A 4 4.34 -15.58 -6.27
CA TYR A 4 4.13 -14.14 -6.13
C TYR A 4 4.97 -13.37 -7.16
N GLN A 5 4.47 -12.22 -7.60
CA GLN A 5 5.19 -11.28 -8.46
C GLN A 5 5.44 -9.98 -7.70
N VAL A 6 6.54 -9.31 -8.01
CA VAL A 6 6.99 -8.09 -7.31
C VAL A 6 6.68 -6.86 -8.13
N VAL A 7 6.06 -5.86 -7.50
CA VAL A 7 5.93 -4.50 -8.02
C VAL A 7 6.79 -3.57 -7.18
N SER A 8 7.88 -3.08 -7.76
CA SER A 8 8.80 -2.16 -7.07
C SER A 8 8.39 -0.70 -7.26
N ILE A 9 8.36 0.05 -6.16
CA ILE A 9 8.01 1.48 -6.14
C ILE A 9 9.15 2.22 -5.47
N ALA A 10 9.62 3.30 -6.08
CA ALA A 10 10.67 4.15 -5.52
C ALA A 10 10.25 5.63 -5.59
N ARG A 11 10.40 6.35 -4.48
CA ARG A 11 10.03 7.75 -4.29
C ARG A 11 10.87 8.39 -3.21
N GLY A 12 11.37 9.62 -3.44
CA GLY A 12 12.01 10.42 -2.39
C GLY A 12 13.21 9.75 -1.69
N GLY A 13 13.94 8.88 -2.40
CA GLY A 13 15.04 8.08 -1.81
C GLY A 13 14.60 6.81 -1.07
N THR A 14 13.29 6.58 -0.95
CA THR A 14 12.68 5.39 -0.36
C THR A 14 12.22 4.43 -1.45
N ALA A 15 12.32 3.12 -1.22
CA ALA A 15 11.78 2.10 -2.11
C ALA A 15 11.05 0.99 -1.33
N ILE A 16 10.02 0.41 -1.95
CA ILE A 16 9.23 -0.71 -1.41
C ILE A 16 9.03 -1.79 -2.49
N GLU A 17 8.81 -3.02 -2.05
CA GLU A 17 8.52 -4.16 -2.91
C GLU A 17 7.16 -4.77 -2.56
N VAL A 18 6.17 -4.60 -3.42
CA VAL A 18 4.83 -5.12 -3.20
C VAL A 18 4.71 -6.50 -3.84
N TRP A 19 4.70 -7.53 -3.00
CA TRP A 19 4.54 -8.94 -3.42
C TRP A 19 3.06 -9.30 -3.58
N VAL A 20 2.62 -9.51 -4.82
CA VAL A 20 1.21 -9.74 -5.18
C VAL A 20 0.99 -11.04 -5.94
N SER A 21 -0.24 -11.56 -5.96
CA SER A 21 -0.57 -12.74 -6.75
C SER A 21 -0.56 -12.41 -8.26
N PRO A 22 -0.33 -13.41 -9.15
CA PRO A 22 -0.31 -13.18 -10.59
C PRO A 22 -1.62 -12.62 -11.16
N GLU A 23 -2.74 -12.91 -10.48
CA GLU A 23 -4.10 -12.51 -10.88
C GLU A 23 -4.30 -11.00 -10.83
N VAL A 24 -3.64 -10.32 -9.88
CA VAL A 24 -3.75 -8.87 -9.66
C VAL A 24 -2.49 -8.11 -10.11
N TYR A 25 -1.43 -8.82 -10.48
CA TYR A 25 -0.14 -8.22 -10.84
C TYR A 25 -0.25 -7.18 -11.95
N LYS A 26 -1.02 -7.48 -13.01
CA LYS A 26 -1.18 -6.54 -14.14
C LYS A 26 -1.86 -5.25 -13.70
N GLN A 27 -2.88 -5.34 -12.86
CA GLN A 27 -3.63 -4.21 -12.33
C GLN A 27 -2.76 -3.38 -11.40
N VAL A 28 -2.06 -4.01 -10.45
CA VAL A 28 -1.15 -3.34 -9.51
C VAL A 28 0.01 -2.66 -10.26
N SER A 29 0.58 -3.32 -11.28
CA SER A 29 1.65 -2.76 -12.11
C SER A 29 1.17 -1.56 -12.92
N HIS A 30 -0.05 -1.61 -13.46
CA HIS A 30 -0.65 -0.48 -14.18
C HIS A 30 -0.88 0.71 -13.23
N LEU A 31 -1.44 0.47 -12.04
CA LEU A 31 -1.66 1.51 -11.04
C LEU A 31 -0.35 2.12 -10.54
N ARG A 32 0.70 1.32 -10.39
CA ARG A 32 2.04 1.81 -10.09
C ARG A 32 2.55 2.79 -11.16
N SER A 33 2.22 2.56 -12.44
CA SER A 33 2.62 3.45 -13.53
C SER A 33 1.85 4.77 -13.57
N THR A 34 0.66 4.83 -12.96
CA THR A 34 -0.19 6.04 -12.91
C THR A 34 -0.12 6.78 -11.59
N LEU A 35 0.71 6.31 -10.65
CA LEU A 35 0.93 6.94 -9.35
C LEU A 35 1.59 8.31 -9.54
N ASP A 36 0.89 9.39 -9.20
CA ASP A 36 1.30 10.77 -9.47
C ASP A 36 2.55 11.21 -8.68
N ALA A 37 3.47 11.94 -9.32
CA ALA A 37 4.82 12.29 -8.86
C ALA A 37 4.86 13.31 -7.70
N GLY A 38 3.75 13.96 -7.38
CA GLY A 38 3.71 15.15 -6.52
C GLY A 38 4.00 14.93 -5.02
N PHE A 39 4.03 13.69 -4.53
CA PHE A 39 4.30 13.39 -3.12
C PHE A 39 5.67 12.74 -2.92
N GLU A 40 6.48 13.35 -2.05
CA GLU A 40 7.71 12.74 -1.55
C GLU A 40 7.37 11.90 -0.31
N ALA A 41 7.55 10.59 -0.42
CA ALA A 41 7.42 9.70 0.72
C ALA A 41 8.73 9.72 1.53
N VAL A 42 8.61 10.00 2.82
CA VAL A 42 9.74 10.12 3.75
C VAL A 42 10.05 8.77 4.42
N SER A 43 9.08 7.84 4.42
CA SER A 43 9.24 6.47 4.95
C SER A 43 8.64 5.38 4.05
N THR A 44 9.07 4.12 4.25
CA THR A 44 8.56 2.96 3.47
C THR A 44 7.07 2.72 3.71
N ILE A 45 6.59 2.98 4.92
CA ILE A 45 5.18 2.83 5.28
C ILE A 45 4.32 3.95 4.68
N GLU A 46 4.81 5.19 4.60
CA GLU A 46 4.15 6.27 3.84
C GLU A 46 4.04 5.95 2.36
N LEU A 47 5.09 5.35 1.78
CA LEU A 47 5.07 4.94 0.38
C LEU A 47 4.05 3.82 0.13
N HIS A 48 3.94 2.87 1.06
CA HIS A 48 2.85 1.87 1.05
C HIS A 48 1.48 2.52 1.18
N ALA A 49 1.29 3.43 2.13
CA ALA A 49 0.03 4.11 2.38
C ALA A 49 -0.44 4.91 1.16
N LEU A 50 0.48 5.63 0.53
CA LEU A 50 0.21 6.42 -0.67
C LEU A 50 -0.16 5.52 -1.85
N PHE A 51 0.57 4.43 -2.06
CA PHE A 51 0.24 3.48 -3.12
C PHE A 51 -1.09 2.76 -2.86
N LEU A 52 -1.34 2.39 -1.60
CA LEU A 52 -2.59 1.79 -1.16
C LEU A 52 -3.79 2.72 -1.40
N GLU A 53 -3.67 4.01 -1.07
CA GLU A 53 -4.72 5.00 -1.33
C GLU A 53 -5.01 5.11 -2.82
N HIS A 54 -3.97 5.22 -3.66
CA HIS A 54 -4.12 5.23 -5.11
C HIS A 54 -4.82 3.98 -5.64
N CYS A 55 -4.41 2.80 -5.18
CA CYS A 55 -5.09 1.57 -5.53
C CYS A 55 -6.55 1.57 -5.08
N ALA A 56 -6.87 2.00 -3.85
CA ALA A 56 -8.24 2.04 -3.34
C ALA A 56 -9.15 3.02 -4.10
N GLN A 57 -8.56 4.02 -4.77
CA GLN A 57 -9.32 4.95 -5.62
C GLN A 57 -9.72 4.33 -6.97
N HIS A 58 -8.99 3.33 -7.45
CA HIS A 58 -9.11 2.82 -8.82
C HIS A 58 -9.48 1.34 -8.93
N ASP A 59 -9.05 0.47 -8.01
CA ASP A 59 -9.28 -0.97 -8.04
C ASP A 59 -9.19 -1.60 -6.63
N ASN A 60 -10.32 -2.11 -6.14
CA ASN A 60 -10.41 -2.71 -4.80
C ASN A 60 -9.55 -3.99 -4.66
N ALA A 61 -9.43 -4.81 -5.70
CA ALA A 61 -8.66 -6.05 -5.63
C ALA A 61 -7.16 -5.75 -5.55
N ALA A 62 -6.68 -4.76 -6.32
CA ALA A 62 -5.32 -4.25 -6.21
C ALA A 62 -5.06 -3.65 -4.81
N ALA A 63 -5.98 -2.86 -4.28
CA ALA A 63 -5.87 -2.24 -2.97
C ALA A 63 -5.77 -3.27 -1.84
N VAL A 64 -6.62 -4.31 -1.85
CA VAL A 64 -6.52 -5.41 -0.88
C VAL A 64 -5.18 -6.14 -0.99
N ALA A 65 -4.66 -6.33 -2.20
CA ALA A 65 -3.36 -6.97 -2.40
C ALA A 65 -2.20 -6.12 -1.83
N VAL A 66 -2.22 -4.80 -2.06
CA VAL A 66 -1.24 -3.86 -1.51
C VAL A 66 -1.33 -3.77 0.02
N LEU A 67 -2.55 -3.74 0.57
CA LEU A 67 -2.77 -3.75 2.01
C LEU A 67 -2.17 -5.01 2.66
N LYS A 68 -2.43 -6.19 2.08
CA LYS A 68 -1.86 -7.46 2.57
C LYS A 68 -0.32 -7.49 2.47
N ALA A 69 0.24 -6.92 1.40
CA ALA A 69 1.69 -6.81 1.25
C ALA A 69 2.30 -5.90 2.32
N MET A 70 1.73 -4.71 2.52
CA MET A 70 2.12 -3.77 3.58
C MET A 70 2.03 -4.44 4.95
N CYS A 71 0.91 -5.13 5.24
CA CYS A 71 0.74 -5.80 6.50
C CYS A 71 1.81 -6.88 6.73
N ARG A 72 2.10 -7.69 5.71
CA ARG A 72 3.13 -8.73 5.78
C ARG A 72 4.54 -8.14 6.00
N GLU A 73 4.90 -7.11 5.26
CA GLU A 73 6.24 -6.51 5.32
C GLU A 73 6.54 -5.89 6.69
N HIS A 74 5.53 -5.26 7.30
CA HIS A 74 5.65 -4.59 8.58
C HIS A 74 5.24 -5.47 9.79
N GLY A 75 4.91 -6.75 9.57
CA GLY A 75 4.55 -7.68 10.67
C GLY A 75 3.21 -7.37 11.34
N ILE A 76 2.29 -6.77 10.59
CA ILE A 76 0.98 -6.29 11.04
C ILE A 76 -0.08 -7.38 10.83
N PRO A 77 -0.94 -7.63 11.82
CA PRO A 77 -2.19 -8.36 11.61
C PRO A 77 -3.12 -7.57 10.69
N ASP A 78 -3.59 -8.19 9.60
CA ASP A 78 -4.53 -7.59 8.65
C ASP A 78 -5.91 -7.23 9.25
N THR A 79 -6.13 -7.62 10.51
CA THR A 79 -7.31 -7.32 11.33
C THR A 79 -7.26 -5.98 12.05
N ASP A 80 -6.09 -5.36 12.23
CA ASP A 80 -5.92 -4.21 13.15
C ASP A 80 -5.14 -3.04 12.54
N ILE A 81 -5.74 -2.40 11.53
CA ILE A 81 -5.15 -1.24 10.85
C ILE A 81 -4.86 -0.04 11.80
N HIS A 82 -5.57 0.07 12.92
CA HIS A 82 -5.32 1.11 13.92
C HIS A 82 -4.03 0.87 14.72
N VAL A 83 -3.65 -0.40 14.90
CA VAL A 83 -2.39 -0.79 15.56
C VAL A 83 -1.19 -0.42 14.66
N VAL A 84 -1.37 -0.47 13.34
CA VAL A 84 -0.35 -0.04 12.34
C VAL A 84 0.08 1.40 12.55
N ILE A 85 -0.91 2.28 12.68
CA ILE A 85 -0.70 3.71 12.83
C ILE A 85 0.02 4.01 14.14
N GLN A 86 -0.41 3.35 15.23
CA GLN A 86 0.19 3.55 16.54
C GLN A 86 1.60 2.97 16.68
N GLN A 87 1.89 1.80 16.09
CA GLN A 87 3.18 1.13 16.26
C GLN A 87 4.29 1.69 15.37
N HIS A 88 3.96 2.21 14.19
CA HIS A 88 4.95 2.74 13.24
C HIS A 88 5.14 4.25 13.33
N GLY A 89 4.47 4.93 14.25
CA GLY A 89 4.63 6.38 14.45
C GLY A 89 4.32 7.16 13.17
N LEU A 90 3.31 6.71 12.40
CA LEU A 90 2.85 7.41 11.22
C LEU A 90 2.48 8.85 11.61
N ASP A 91 2.90 9.82 10.80
CA ASP A 91 2.38 11.16 10.93
C ASP A 91 0.86 11.18 10.65
N GLU A 92 0.20 12.28 11.04
CA GLU A 92 -1.25 12.39 10.96
C GLU A 92 -1.76 12.21 9.52
N ASP A 93 -1.04 12.74 8.53
CA ASP A 93 -1.39 12.65 7.12
C ASP A 93 -1.29 11.21 6.59
N ALA A 94 -0.20 10.51 6.89
CA ALA A 94 0.01 9.12 6.48
C ALA A 94 -0.98 8.19 7.17
N ALA A 95 -1.22 8.40 8.47
CA ALA A 95 -2.24 7.68 9.23
C ALA A 95 -3.63 7.86 8.60
N GLN A 96 -3.99 9.09 8.26
CA GLN A 96 -5.29 9.39 7.67
C GLN A 96 -5.45 8.74 6.28
N ARG A 97 -4.38 8.66 5.47
CA ARG A 97 -4.41 7.96 4.18
C ARG A 97 -4.62 6.46 4.34
N VAL A 98 -3.90 5.83 5.26
CA VAL A 98 -4.08 4.41 5.57
C VAL A 98 -5.52 4.14 6.01
N LEU A 99 -6.06 4.93 6.94
CA LEU A 99 -7.45 4.78 7.41
C LEU A 99 -8.45 5.01 6.28
N ARG A 100 -8.26 6.06 5.48
CA ARG A 100 -9.17 6.38 4.36
C ARG A 100 -9.18 5.25 3.34
N ALA A 101 -8.01 4.73 2.98
CA ALA A 101 -7.91 3.61 2.05
C ALA A 101 -8.55 2.34 2.63
N TYR A 102 -8.31 2.06 3.92
CA TYR A 102 -8.92 0.93 4.61
C TYR A 102 -10.45 1.02 4.64
N TYR A 103 -11.02 2.13 5.11
CA TYR A 103 -12.47 2.27 5.19
C TYR A 103 -13.15 2.24 3.83
N ARG A 104 -12.49 2.74 2.77
CA ARG A 104 -13.01 2.70 1.40
C ARG A 104 -13.11 1.28 0.82
N LEU A 105 -12.27 0.35 1.28
CA LEU A 105 -12.35 -1.04 0.84
C LEU A 105 -13.61 -1.76 1.32
N TRP A 106 -14.26 -1.24 2.37
CA TRP A 106 -15.41 -1.86 3.03
C TRP A 106 -16.71 -1.05 2.90
N SER A 107 -16.70 0.03 2.12
CA SER A 107 -17.87 0.86 1.77
C SER A 107 -18.48 0.42 0.45
#